data_AF-A0A0K8VHQ4-F1
#
_entry.id   AF-A0A0K8VHQ4-F1
#
_cell.length_a   1.000
_cell.length_b   1.000
_cell.length_c   1.000
_cell.angle_alpha   90.00
_cell.angle_beta   90.00
_cell.angle_gamma   90.00
#
_symmetry.space_group_name_H-M   'P 1'
#
loop_
_entity.id
_entity.type
_entity.pdbx_description
1 polymer ?
#
loop_
_entity_poly.entity_id
_entity_poly.type
_entity_poly.pdbx_seq_one_letter_code
_entity_poly.pdbx_strand_id
1 'polypeptide(L)'
;MAHRLRFLNPKKTLFLLCDIQEKFRPVIPLFKGLVTNANKLTKAGKEFEIPLIVSEQFPEKLGKTVPDLDISHAAAIISKTQFSMLVPELENKIKTIYGEKPCDVVLYGLESHPIVALPV
;
A
#
# COMPACT_ATOMS: atom_id res chain seq x y z
N MET A 1 -28.87 -3.88 -10.87
CA MET A 1 -27.65 -3.59 -11.68
C MET A 1 -26.68 -4.74 -11.46
N ALA A 2 -26.31 -5.49 -12.49
CA ALA A 2 -25.32 -6.57 -12.33
C ALA A 2 -23.95 -5.93 -12.08
N HIS A 3 -23.37 -6.17 -10.90
CA HIS A 3 -21.97 -5.82 -10.64
C HIS A 3 -21.11 -6.58 -11.66
N ARG A 4 -20.48 -5.85 -12.59
CA ARG A 4 -19.48 -6.44 -13.48
C ARG A 4 -18.29 -6.85 -12.61
N LEU A 5 -18.00 -8.14 -12.56
CA LEU A 5 -16.69 -8.64 -12.14
C LEU A 5 -15.66 -8.00 -13.08
N ARG A 6 -14.82 -7.12 -12.54
CA ARG A 6 -13.69 -6.53 -13.28
C ARG A 6 -12.47 -7.40 -13.02
N PHE A 7 -11.87 -7.88 -14.09
CA PHE A 7 -10.55 -8.51 -14.03
C PHE A 7 -9.49 -7.42 -13.93
N LEU A 8 -8.60 -7.53 -12.95
CA LEU A 8 -7.44 -6.65 -12.84
C LEU A 8 -6.45 -6.98 -13.96
N ASN A 9 -5.94 -5.94 -14.63
CA ASN A 9 -4.84 -6.08 -15.56
C ASN A 9 -3.54 -5.71 -14.82
N PRO A 10 -2.60 -6.67 -14.58
CA PRO A 10 -1.36 -6.40 -13.85
C PRO A 10 -0.59 -5.18 -14.38
N LYS A 11 -0.53 -4.99 -15.70
CA LYS A 11 0.20 -3.87 -16.34
C LYS A 11 -0.43 -2.50 -16.11
N LYS A 12 -1.67 -2.45 -15.63
CA LYS A 12 -2.44 -1.22 -15.38
C LYS A 12 -2.86 -1.06 -13.92
N THR A 13 -2.44 -1.99 -13.07
CA THR A 13 -2.77 -2.02 -11.65
C THR A 13 -1.58 -1.51 -10.84
N LEU A 14 -1.83 -0.78 -9.77
CA LEU A 14 -0.83 -0.37 -8.78
C LEU A 14 -1.15 -0.98 -7.42
N PHE A 15 -0.16 -1.50 -6.72
CA PHE A 15 -0.30 -1.96 -5.34
C PHE A 15 0.20 -0.87 -4.39
N LEU A 16 -0.64 -0.52 -3.41
CA LEU A 16 -0.34 0.44 -2.37
C LEU A 16 -0.38 -0.26 -1.00
N LEU A 17 0.77 -0.30 -0.33
CA LEU A 17 0.90 -0.82 1.02
C LEU A 17 0.97 0.35 2.01
N CYS A 18 -0.06 0.49 2.83
CA CYS A 18 -0.21 1.62 3.72
C CYS A 18 0.20 1.28 5.15
N ASP A 19 1.27 1.91 5.64
CA ASP A 19 1.56 2.14 7.06
C ASP A 19 1.59 0.88 7.96
N ILE A 20 1.96 -0.30 7.44
CA ILE A 20 2.14 -1.51 8.27
C ILE A 20 3.50 -1.47 9.00
N GLN A 21 3.57 -0.67 10.06
CA GLN A 21 4.81 -0.36 10.78
C GLN A 21 4.93 -1.07 12.13
N GLU A 22 6.17 -1.19 12.63
CA GLU A 22 6.52 -1.96 13.84
C GLU A 22 5.75 -1.54 15.10
N LYS A 23 5.55 -0.24 15.32
CA LYS A 23 4.92 0.25 16.56
C LYS A 23 3.41 0.04 16.60
N PHE A 24 2.79 -0.38 15.49
CA PHE A 24 1.38 -0.77 15.49
C PHE A 24 1.14 -2.19 16.02
N ARG A 25 2.18 -3.05 16.02
CA ARG A 25 2.08 -4.45 16.46
C ARG A 25 1.41 -4.66 17.82
N PRO A 26 1.70 -3.88 18.89
CA PRO A 26 1.05 -4.07 20.19
C PRO A 26 -0.35 -3.47 20.30
N VAL A 27 -0.73 -2.52 19.43
CA VAL A 27 -1.98 -1.76 19.56
C VAL A 27 -3.08 -2.21 18.61
N ILE A 28 -2.74 -2.86 17.49
CA ILE A 28 -3.70 -3.35 16.52
C ILE A 28 -4.10 -4.80 16.85
N PRO A 29 -5.38 -5.07 17.12
CA PRO A 29 -5.89 -6.43 17.24
C PRO A 29 -5.64 -7.22 15.96
N LEU A 30 -5.30 -8.50 16.09
CA LEU A 30 -5.06 -9.39 14.94
C LEU A 30 -3.95 -8.93 13.99
N PHE A 31 -2.98 -8.11 14.45
CA PHE A 31 -1.86 -7.63 13.63
C PHE A 31 -1.12 -8.75 12.89
N LYS A 32 -0.93 -9.91 13.52
CA LYS A 32 -0.34 -11.09 12.86
C LYS A 32 -1.14 -11.55 11.65
N GLY A 33 -2.48 -11.56 11.76
CA GLY A 33 -3.38 -11.92 10.66
C GLY A 33 -3.35 -10.88 9.54
N LEU A 34 -3.30 -9.59 9.89
CA LEU A 34 -3.10 -8.50 8.94
C LEU A 34 -1.80 -8.68 8.15
N VAL A 35 -0.66 -8.83 8.82
CA VAL A 35 0.65 -9.03 8.18
C VAL A 35 0.64 -10.27 7.29
N THR A 36 0.02 -11.37 7.75
CA THR A 36 -0.11 -12.60 6.95
C THR A 36 -0.86 -12.34 5.64
N ASN A 37 -1.94 -11.58 5.67
CA ASN A 37 -2.74 -11.28 4.48
C ASN A 37 -2.06 -10.24 3.58
N ALA A 38 -1.45 -9.20 4.16
CA ALA A 38 -0.64 -8.24 3.41
C ALA A 38 0.50 -8.94 2.66
N ASN A 39 1.19 -9.90 3.31
CA ASN A 39 2.28 -10.65 2.67
C ASN A 39 1.79 -11.47 1.46
N LYS A 40 0.55 -11.99 1.46
CA LYS A 40 -0.03 -12.67 0.28
C LYS A 40 -0.18 -11.69 -0.89
N LEU A 41 -0.68 -10.48 -0.64
CA LEU A 41 -0.84 -9.45 -1.66
C LEU A 41 0.52 -8.95 -2.15
N THR A 42 1.44 -8.64 -1.24
CA THR A 42 2.81 -8.21 -1.57
C THR A 42 3.54 -9.26 -2.42
N LYS A 43 3.42 -10.56 -2.10
CA LYS A 43 3.96 -11.65 -2.93
C LYS A 43 3.28 -11.77 -4.28
N ALA A 44 1.96 -11.65 -4.35
CA ALA A 44 1.23 -11.69 -5.61
C ALA A 44 1.63 -10.51 -6.53
N GLY A 45 1.76 -9.30 -5.98
CA GLY A 45 2.23 -8.13 -6.72
C GLY A 45 3.61 -8.36 -7.32
N LYS A 46 4.54 -8.90 -6.54
CA LYS A 46 5.88 -9.29 -7.01
C LYS A 46 5.84 -10.30 -8.17
N GLU A 47 5.08 -11.38 -8.02
CA GLU A 47 4.99 -12.46 -9.01
C GLU A 47 4.34 -12.01 -10.34
N PHE A 48 3.35 -11.13 -10.26
CA PHE A 48 2.67 -10.56 -11.43
C PHE A 48 3.33 -9.28 -11.97
N GLU A 49 4.52 -8.93 -11.47
CA GLU A 49 5.26 -7.72 -11.84
C GLU A 49 4.44 -6.42 -11.69
N ILE A 50 3.54 -6.39 -10.71
CA ILE A 50 2.71 -5.22 -10.40
C ILE A 50 3.54 -4.26 -9.55
N PRO A 51 3.68 -2.97 -9.95
CA PRO A 51 4.40 -1.98 -9.16
C PRO A 51 3.83 -1.86 -7.74
N LEU A 52 4.72 -1.79 -6.76
CA LEU A 52 4.39 -1.59 -5.34
C LEU A 52 4.94 -0.25 -4.86
N ILE A 53 4.11 0.55 -4.20
CA ILE A 53 4.54 1.72 -3.43
C ILE A 53 4.11 1.51 -1.97
N VAL A 54 5.04 1.75 -1.05
CA VAL A 54 4.83 1.61 0.40
C VAL A 54 4.79 3.01 1.02
N SER A 55 3.85 3.27 1.93
CA SER A 55 3.91 4.45 2.80
C SER A 55 4.27 4.09 4.23
N GLU A 56 4.96 5.02 4.90
CA GLU A 56 5.24 4.97 6.32
C GLU A 56 4.81 6.29 6.98
N GLN A 57 3.92 6.22 7.96
CA GLN A 57 3.46 7.37 8.73
C GLN A 57 4.46 7.66 9.86
N PHE A 58 4.99 8.89 9.95
CA PHE A 58 5.94 9.31 10.99
C PHE A 58 6.95 8.20 11.38
N PRO A 59 7.76 7.64 10.46
CA PRO A 59 8.57 6.45 10.71
C PRO A 59 9.55 6.61 11.88
N GLU A 60 9.97 7.84 12.18
CA GLU A 60 10.77 8.18 13.35
C GLU A 60 10.04 7.91 14.69
N LYS A 61 8.70 7.93 14.70
CA LYS A 61 7.85 7.65 15.86
C LYS A 61 7.23 6.27 15.82
N LEU A 62 6.77 5.84 14.64
CA LEU A 62 6.00 4.60 14.45
C LEU A 62 6.84 3.42 13.96
N GLY A 63 8.14 3.64 13.74
CA GLY A 63 9.06 2.64 13.21
C GLY A 63 8.93 2.49 11.69
N LYS A 64 9.74 1.61 11.12
CA LYS A 64 9.65 1.28 9.69
C LYS A 64 8.57 0.25 9.45
N THR A 65 8.32 -0.04 8.17
CA THR A 65 7.51 -1.17 7.73
C THR A 65 8.03 -2.45 8.38
N VAL A 66 7.12 -3.31 8.84
CA VAL A 66 7.51 -4.52 9.58
C VAL A 66 8.40 -5.43 8.74
N PRO A 67 9.47 -6.01 9.33
CA PRO A 67 10.39 -6.89 8.62
C PRO A 67 9.75 -8.21 8.17
N ASP A 68 8.56 -8.53 8.68
CA ASP A 68 7.76 -9.69 8.26
C ASP A 68 7.25 -9.59 6.80
N LEU A 69 7.32 -8.40 6.18
CA LEU A 69 6.89 -8.14 4.79
C LEU A 69 8.11 -7.96 3.88
N ASP A 70 8.22 -8.80 2.85
CA ASP A 70 9.24 -8.63 1.81
C ASP A 70 8.83 -7.53 0.82
N ILE A 71 9.24 -6.30 1.14
CA ILE A 71 9.03 -5.11 0.30
C ILE A 71 10.24 -4.79 -0.59
N SER A 72 11.17 -5.73 -0.79
CA SER A 72 12.40 -5.50 -1.58
C SER A 72 12.16 -5.07 -3.03
N HIS A 73 10.99 -5.40 -3.58
CA HIS A 73 10.55 -5.04 -4.94
C HIS A 73 9.74 -3.74 -4.99
N ALA A 74 9.59 -3.03 -3.86
CA ALA A 74 8.88 -1.75 -3.84
C ALA A 74 9.60 -0.73 -4.72
N ALA A 75 8.82 -0.08 -5.60
CA ALA A 75 9.32 1.00 -6.45
C ALA A 75 9.67 2.26 -5.65
N ALA A 76 9.02 2.45 -4.49
CA ALA A 76 9.31 3.52 -3.53
C ALA A 76 8.78 3.15 -2.13
N ILE A 77 9.45 3.68 -1.11
CA ILE A 77 8.99 3.74 0.28
C ILE A 77 8.90 5.23 0.63
N ILE A 78 7.70 5.71 0.92
CA ILE A 78 7.41 7.14 1.07
C ILE A 78 7.07 7.43 2.53
N SER A 79 7.90 8.23 3.17
CA SER A 79 7.62 8.74 4.52
C SER A 79 6.63 9.90 4.46
N LYS A 80 5.60 9.88 5.30
CA LYS A 80 4.57 10.91 5.33
C LYS A 80 4.12 11.26 6.74
N THR A 81 3.53 12.43 6.85
CA THR A 81 2.87 12.93 8.07
C THR A 81 1.36 13.09 7.89
N GLN A 82 0.89 13.14 6.63
CA GLN A 82 -0.52 13.17 6.28
C GLN A 82 -1.11 11.77 6.37
N PHE A 83 -2.36 11.66 6.85
CA PHE A 83 -3.05 10.37 6.90
C PHE A 83 -3.23 9.77 5.49
N SER A 84 -3.62 10.59 4.51
CA SER A 84 -3.72 10.16 3.11
C SER A 84 -2.36 9.74 2.55
N MET A 85 -2.35 8.68 1.74
CA MET A 85 -1.19 8.30 0.93
C MET A 85 -0.94 9.27 -0.22
N LEU A 86 -1.94 10.06 -0.64
CA LEU A 86 -1.84 11.01 -1.76
C LEU A 86 -1.04 12.25 -1.35
N VAL A 87 0.28 12.08 -1.25
CA VAL A 87 1.26 13.15 -1.08
C VAL A 87 1.99 13.39 -2.41
N PRO A 88 2.59 14.57 -2.64
CA PRO A 88 3.23 14.91 -3.91
C PRO A 88 4.28 13.88 -4.37
N GLU A 89 5.02 13.28 -3.44
CA GLU A 89 6.00 12.23 -3.75
C GLU A 89 5.36 10.98 -4.37
N LEU A 90 4.21 10.55 -3.82
CA LEU A 90 3.48 9.40 -4.32
C LEU A 90 2.86 9.71 -5.69
N GLU A 91 2.28 10.91 -5.87
CA GLU A 91 1.74 11.35 -7.16
C GLU A 91 2.83 11.40 -8.25
N ASN A 92 4.00 11.95 -7.93
CA ASN A 92 5.13 12.00 -8.85
C ASN A 92 5.63 10.59 -9.20
N LYS A 93 5.63 9.67 -8.21
CA LYS A 93 6.01 8.28 -8.47
C LYS A 93 5.00 7.57 -9.35
N ILE A 94 3.70 7.78 -9.14
CA ILE A 94 2.63 7.26 -10.00
C ILE A 94 2.81 7.75 -11.44
N LYS A 95 3.03 9.05 -11.65
CA LYS A 95 3.29 9.62 -12.99
C LYS A 95 4.54 9.03 -13.63
N THR A 96 5.58 8.76 -12.85
CA THR A 96 6.82 8.13 -13.35
C THR A 96 6.56 6.71 -13.85
N ILE A 97 5.68 5.95 -13.18
CA ILE A 97 5.41 4.55 -13.52
C ILE A 97 4.42 4.44 -14.70
N TYR A 98 3.37 5.27 -14.73
CA TYR A 98 2.24 5.13 -15.67
C TYR A 98 2.08 6.29 -16.66
N GLY A 99 2.86 7.37 -16.56
CA GLY A 99 2.70 8.61 -17.32
C GLY A 99 1.59 9.52 -16.78
N GLU A 100 0.41 8.95 -16.50
CA GLU A 100 -0.72 9.65 -15.86
C GLU A 100 -1.09 8.98 -14.53
N LYS A 101 -2.04 8.04 -14.54
CA LYS A 101 -2.53 7.29 -13.38
C LYS A 101 -2.81 5.83 -13.74
N PRO A 102 -2.71 4.89 -12.79
CA PRO A 102 -3.12 3.50 -13.02
C PRO A 102 -4.63 3.43 -13.30
N CYS A 103 -5.07 2.36 -13.97
CA CYS A 103 -6.50 2.09 -14.14
C CYS A 103 -7.13 1.57 -12.86
N ASP A 104 -6.36 0.78 -12.09
CA ASP A 104 -6.81 0.11 -10.90
C ASP A 104 -5.76 0.25 -9.78
N VAL A 105 -6.24 0.38 -8.54
CA VAL A 105 -5.37 0.42 -7.36
C VAL A 105 -5.84 -0.64 -6.39
N VAL A 106 -4.91 -1.49 -5.94
CA VAL A 106 -5.12 -2.40 -4.82
C VAL A 106 -4.47 -1.79 -3.59
N LEU A 107 -5.30 -1.21 -2.73
CA LEU A 107 -4.89 -0.62 -1.46
C LEU A 107 -5.05 -1.63 -0.33
N TYR A 108 -3.99 -1.83 0.45
CA TYR A 108 -4.01 -2.67 1.64
C TYR A 108 -3.03 -2.12 2.67
N GLY A 109 -3.32 -2.32 3.96
CA GLY A 109 -2.54 -1.65 4.99
C GLY A 109 -3.29 -1.44 6.28
N LEU A 110 -2.77 -0.52 7.09
CA LEU A 110 -3.36 -0.10 8.34
C LEU A 110 -4.21 1.16 8.22
N GLU A 111 -5.14 1.22 9.18
CA GLU A 111 -6.16 2.21 9.50
C GLU A 111 -7.35 2.35 8.55
N SER A 112 -8.27 1.38 8.56
CA SER A 112 -9.52 1.47 7.78
C SER A 112 -10.38 2.71 8.08
N HIS A 113 -10.41 3.23 9.31
CA HIS A 113 -11.31 4.35 9.68
C HIS A 113 -10.84 5.73 9.19
N PRO A 114 -9.55 6.11 9.28
CA PRO A 114 -9.05 7.33 8.65
C PRO A 114 -8.62 7.19 7.18
N ILE A 115 -8.26 6.01 6.67
CA ILE A 115 -7.87 5.82 5.25
C ILE A 115 -9.03 5.50 4.30
N VAL A 116 -10.09 4.79 4.73
CA VAL A 116 -11.21 4.44 3.83
C VAL A 116 -12.20 5.62 3.66
N ALA A 117 -12.11 6.65 4.50
CA ALA A 117 -12.97 7.84 4.44
C ALA A 117 -12.41 9.00 3.61
N LEU A 118 -11.16 8.91 3.14
CA LEU A 118 -10.52 9.97 2.35
C LEU A 118 -10.50 9.58 0.86
N PRO A 119 -10.80 10.52 -0.05
CA PRO A 119 -10.95 10.21 -1.47
C PRO A 119 -9.60 9.72 -2.04
N VAL A 120 -9.63 8.50 -2.58
CA VAL A 120 -8.66 7.98 -3.57
C VAL A 120 -8.98 8.51 -4.97
#